data_AF-E7GEA4-F1
#
_entry.id   AF-E7GEA4-F1
#
_cell.length_a   1.000
_cell.length_b   1.000
_cell.length_c   1.000
_cell.angle_alpha   90.00
_cell.angle_beta   90.00
_cell.angle_gamma   90.00
#
_symmetry.space_group_name_H-M   'P 1'
#
loop_
_entity.id
_entity.type
_entity.pdbx_description
1 polymer ?
#
loop_
_entity_poly.entity_id
_entity_poly.type
_entity_poly.pdbx_seq_one_letter_code
_entity_poly.pdbx_strand_id
1 'polypeptide(L)' 'MDKYKYSYEYSSNYCYPGSDVLINKLNIRDEILLNKYKKELFAIRQAEITISPMKGDLD' A
#
# COMPACT_ATOMS: atom_id res chain seq x y z
N MET A 1 0.72 -21.32 6.12
CA MET A 1 1.13 -19.90 6.19
C MET A 1 -0.06 -19.12 5.67
N ASP A 2 -1.02 -18.87 6.55
CA ASP A 2 -2.32 -18.36 6.16
C ASP A 2 -2.16 -16.93 5.63
N LYS A 3 -2.30 -16.79 4.31
CA LYS A 3 -2.36 -15.49 3.63
C LYS A 3 -3.55 -14.77 4.26
N TYR A 4 -3.29 -13.63 4.94
CA TYR A 4 -4.33 -12.77 5.49
C TYR A 4 -5.36 -12.46 4.40
N LYS A 5 -6.48 -13.16 4.44
CA LYS A 5 -7.55 -13.02 3.46
C LYS A 5 -8.31 -11.76 3.83
N TYR A 6 -8.03 -10.67 3.14
CA TYR A 6 -8.72 -9.43 3.40
C TYR A 6 -10.18 -9.55 2.93
N SER A 7 -11.09 -8.88 3.63
CA SER A 7 -12.53 -8.93 3.34
C SER A 7 -12.91 -8.42 1.93
N TYR A 8 -11.96 -7.86 1.18
CA TYR A 8 -12.15 -7.26 -0.13
C TYR A 8 -11.73 -8.16 -1.32
N GLU A 9 -11.35 -9.42 -1.10
CA GLU A 9 -10.93 -10.32 -2.18
C GLU A 9 -12.08 -10.68 -3.15
N TYR A 10 -11.72 -10.76 -4.44
CA TYR A 10 -12.56 -11.06 -5.62
C TYR A 10 -13.77 -10.17 -5.96
N SER A 11 -14.27 -9.34 -5.04
CA SER A 11 -15.49 -8.53 -5.29
C SER A 11 -15.37 -7.01 -5.05
N SER A 12 -14.20 -6.52 -4.63
CA SER A 12 -14.07 -5.08 -4.37
C SER A 12 -13.69 -4.28 -5.62
N ASN A 13 -14.38 -3.15 -5.80
CA ASN A 13 -14.04 -2.14 -6.81
C ASN A 13 -12.65 -1.49 -6.60
N TYR A 14 -11.92 -1.92 -5.57
CA TYR A 14 -10.60 -1.40 -5.22
C TYR A 14 -9.46 -2.26 -5.76
N CYS A 15 -9.73 -3.45 -6.30
CA CYS A 15 -8.71 -4.32 -6.89
C CYS A 15 -8.78 -4.33 -8.41
N TYR A 16 -7.68 -4.68 -9.08
CA TYR A 16 -7.71 -4.90 -10.52
C TYR A 16 -8.60 -6.11 -10.86
N PRO A 17 -9.30 -6.09 -12.01
CA PRO A 17 -10.13 -7.22 -12.43
C PRO A 17 -9.34 -8.54 -12.46
N GLY A 18 -9.88 -9.58 -11.82
CA GLY A 18 -9.26 -10.91 -11.75
C GLY A 18 -8.02 -10.99 -10.86
N SER A 19 -7.79 -10.01 -9.98
CA SER A 19 -6.64 -9.93 -9.09
C SER A 19 -7.04 -9.40 -7.71
N ASP A 20 -6.32 -9.82 -6.67
CA ASP A 20 -6.46 -9.25 -5.32
C ASP A 20 -5.53 -8.04 -5.10
N VAL A 21 -4.85 -7.57 -6.15
CA VAL A 21 -3.96 -6.41 -6.08
C VAL A 21 -4.78 -5.12 -6.16
N LEU A 22 -4.62 -4.27 -5.15
CA LEU A 22 -5.26 -2.95 -5.08
C LEU A 22 -4.83 -2.04 -6.23
N ILE A 23 -5.79 -1.30 -6.79
CA ILE A 23 -5.55 -0.22 -7.74
C ILE A 23 -4.66 0.82 -7.06
N ASN A 24 -3.57 1.18 -7.73
CA ASN A 24 -2.53 2.01 -7.17
C ASN A 24 -2.00 3.01 -8.21
N LYS A 25 -1.46 4.12 -7.73
CA LYS A 25 -0.97 5.23 -8.59
C LYS A 25 0.14 4.83 -9.56
N LEU A 26 0.82 3.70 -9.32
CA LEU A 26 1.90 3.20 -10.18
C LEU A 26 1.39 2.21 -11.24
N ASN A 27 0.09 1.90 -11.24
CA ASN A 27 -0.54 0.90 -12.11
C ASN A 27 0.13 -0.49 -12.08
N ILE A 28 0.77 -0.85 -10.96
CA ILE A 28 1.47 -2.14 -10.82
C ILE A 28 0.45 -3.21 -10.41
N ARG A 29 0.38 -4.30 -11.18
CA ARG A 29 -0.51 -5.45 -10.92
C ARG A 29 0.20 -6.67 -10.34
N ASP A 30 1.53 -6.64 -10.31
CA ASP A 30 2.34 -7.68 -9.67
C ASP A 30 2.45 -7.39 -8.16
N GLU A 31 1.96 -8.32 -7.33
CA GLU A 31 1.89 -8.17 -5.87
C GLU A 31 3.29 -7.98 -5.24
N ILE A 32 4.29 -8.72 -5.74
CA ILE A 32 5.65 -8.72 -5.19
C ILE A 32 6.34 -7.40 -5.51
N LEU A 33 6.25 -6.94 -6.76
CA LEU A 33 6.80 -5.68 -7.21
C LEU A 33 6.14 -4.50 -6.49
N LEU A 34 4.81 -4.50 -6.38
CA LEU A 34 4.07 -3.45 -5.67
C LEU A 34 4.52 -3.38 -4.20
N ASN A 35 4.67 -4.52 -3.54
CA ASN A 35 5.12 -4.56 -2.15
C ASN A 35 6.55 -4.06 -1.97
N LYS A 36 7.45 -4.32 -2.92
CA LYS A 36 8.82 -3.77 -2.90
C LYS A 36 8.78 -2.24 -2.95
N TYR A 37 8.09 -1.67 -3.95
CA TYR A 37 7.97 -0.21 -4.08
C TYR A 37 7.28 0.44 -2.88
N LYS A 38 6.24 -0.17 -2.33
CA LYS A 38 5.56 0.33 -1.12
C LYS A 38 6.52 0.41 0.06
N LYS A 39 7.34 -0.61 0.29
CA LYS A 39 8.33 -0.62 1.37
C LYS A 39 9.38 0.48 1.21
N GLU A 40 9.91 0.63 0.00
CA GLU A 40 10.90 1.67 -0.32
C GLU A 40 10.30 3.08 -0.12
N LEU A 41 9.11 3.35 -0.66
CA LEU A 41 8.43 4.63 -0.49
C LEU A 41 8.09 4.91 0.97
N PHE A 42 7.60 3.91 1.71
CA PHE A 42 7.29 4.04 3.12
C PHE A 42 8.53 4.41 3.93
N ALA A 43 9.67 3.75 3.68
CA ALA A 43 10.92 4.05 4.38
C ALA A 43 11.36 5.51 4.17
N ILE A 44 11.22 6.03 2.95
CA ILE A 44 11.52 7.44 2.64
C ILE A 44 10.58 8.37 3.40
N ARG A 45 9.26 8.15 3.32
CA ARG A 45 8.27 9.00 4.00
C ARG A 45 8.41 8.95 5.52
N GLN A 46 8.72 7.79 6.07
CA GLN A 46 8.95 7.65 7.50
C GLN A 46 10.19 8.46 7.93
N ALA A 47 11.28 8.41 7.15
CA ALA A 47 12.46 9.22 7.42
C ALA A 47 12.15 10.73 7.34
N GLU A 48 11.38 11.17 6.35
CA GLU A 48 10.93 12.56 6.22
C GLU A 48 10.13 13.02 7.45
N ILE A 49 9.18 12.21 7.92
CA ILE A 49 8.38 12.52 9.12
C ILE A 49 9.24 12.55 10.39
N THR A 50 10.23 11.66 10.49
CA THR A 50 11.16 11.63 11.63
C THR A 50 12.07 12.87 11.65
N ILE A 51 12.58 13.30 10.49
CA ILE A 51 13.47 14.46 10.37
C ILE A 51 12.70 15.77 10.49
N SER A 52 11.51 15.82 9.90
CA SER A 52 10.65 17.00 9.86
C SER A 52 9.24 16.60 10.31
N PRO A 53 8.99 16.52 11.62
CA PRO A 53 7.68 16.16 12.15
C PRO A 53 6.59 17.11 11.66
N MET A 54 5.40 16.55 11.42
CA MET A 54 4.24 17.35 11.07
C MET A 54 3.87 18.30 12.22
N LYS A 55 3.47 19.51 11.86
CA LYS A 55 3.04 20.53 12.82
C LYS A 55 1.52 20.46 12.99
N GLY A 56 1.04 20.78 14.19
CA GLY A 56 -0.37 20.76 14.53
C GLY A 56 -0.70 19.65 15.53
N ASP A 57 -1.93 19.67 16.02
CA ASP A 57 -2.47 18.66 16.92
C ASP A 57 -2.98 17.45 16.12
N LEU A 58 -2.88 16.26 16.72
CA LEU A 58 -3.41 15.01 16.15
C LEU A 58 -4.84 14.80 16.65
N ASP A 59 -5.78 14.54 15.73
CA ASP A 59 -7.20 14.27 16.00
C ASP A 59 -7.64 12.82 15.73
#